data_AF-A0A839ALX8-F1
#
_entry.id   AF-A0A839ALX8-F1
#
_cell.length_a   1.000
_cell.length_b   1.000
_cell.length_c   1.000
_cell.angle_alpha   90.00
_cell.angle_beta   90.00
_cell.angle_gamma   90.00
#
_symmetry.space_group_name_H-M   'P 1'
#
loop_
_entity.id
_entity.type
_entity.pdbx_description
1 polymer ?
#
loop_
_entity_poly.entity_id
_entity_poly.type
_entity_poly.pdbx_seq_one_letter_code
_entity_poly.pdbx_strand_id
1 'polypeptide(L)'
;MKPTPDILYNKSNGFYYYFILLLYYIYIFTTNQLDTLHIILGILILSLFIFSKTYKIINSKKKKNLLEKREIELEKFKKRANSVIVELNNVGIKSNDWTNKKTVTKHIGNKKYEEEIEEELTLNRIHFEIPYEGQKINIITEPFYIDRKNLEITLAIKKSTLLYINPKDKNDYFLDLDFLDIENN
;
A
#
# COMPACT_ATOMS: atom_id res chain seq x y z
N MET A 1 9.16 -7.61 -7.83
CA MET A 1 8.86 -6.27 -7.27
C MET A 1 7.35 -6.08 -7.24
N LYS A 2 6.72 -6.27 -6.08
CA LYS A 2 5.29 -5.95 -5.87
C LYS A 2 5.18 -4.44 -5.60
N PRO A 3 4.16 -3.75 -6.12
CA PRO A 3 3.92 -2.36 -5.77
C PRO A 3 3.45 -2.33 -4.32
N THR A 4 4.07 -1.47 -3.52
CA THR A 4 3.59 -1.10 -2.19
C THR A 4 2.11 -0.76 -2.27
N PRO A 5 1.28 -1.32 -1.38
CA PRO A 5 -0.12 -0.96 -1.25
C PRO A 5 -0.19 0.52 -0.89
N ASP A 6 -0.98 1.24 -1.70
CA ASP A 6 -1.24 2.66 -1.54
C ASP A 6 -1.77 2.91 -0.13
N ILE A 7 -0.96 3.64 0.66
CA ILE A 7 -1.30 4.54 1.77
C ILE A 7 -2.78 4.46 2.15
N LEU A 8 -3.06 3.91 3.34
CA LEU A 8 -4.30 4.00 4.12
C LEU A 8 -5.23 5.09 3.58
N TYR A 9 -6.05 4.71 2.60
CA TYR A 9 -7.03 5.61 2.04
C TYR A 9 -8.06 5.78 3.13
N ASN A 10 -7.98 6.93 3.83
CA ASN A 10 -9.00 7.38 4.76
C ASN A 10 -10.34 7.09 4.09
N LYS A 11 -11.12 6.18 4.69
CA LYS A 11 -12.35 5.62 4.14
C LYS A 11 -13.35 6.76 4.10
N SER A 12 -13.22 7.56 3.05
CA SER A 12 -13.77 8.90 2.97
C SER A 12 -15.28 8.84 3.17
N ASN A 13 -15.74 9.75 4.03
CA ASN A 13 -17.13 10.11 4.32
C ASN A 13 -17.95 10.54 3.08
N GLY A 14 -17.51 10.23 1.86
CA GLY A 14 -18.22 10.52 0.62
C GLY A 14 -19.66 9.97 0.64
N PHE A 15 -19.91 8.81 1.25
CA PHE A 15 -21.27 8.28 1.38
C PHE A 15 -22.18 9.24 2.18
N TYR A 16 -21.65 9.85 3.24
CA TYR A 16 -22.39 10.82 4.05
C TYR A 16 -22.71 12.09 3.26
N TYR A 17 -21.78 12.55 2.41
CA TYR A 17 -21.99 13.72 1.54
C TYR A 17 -23.09 13.47 0.49
N TYR A 18 -23.09 12.30 -0.16
CA TYR A 18 -24.14 11.92 -1.11
C TYR A 18 -25.50 11.72 -0.44
N PHE A 19 -25.52 11.20 0.79
CA PHE A 19 -26.75 11.04 1.57
C PHE A 19 -27.36 12.38 1.97
N ILE A 20 -26.53 13.36 2.38
CA ILE A 20 -27.00 14.73 2.66
C ILE A 20 -27.53 15.40 1.38
N LEU A 21 -26.85 15.26 0.25
CA LEU A 21 -27.33 15.79 -1.04
C LEU A 21 -28.66 15.16 -1.46
N LEU A 22 -28.85 13.87 -1.22
CA LEU A 22 -30.12 13.17 -1.47
C LEU A 22 -31.25 13.71 -0.59
N LEU A 23 -31.01 13.87 0.71
CA LEU A 23 -32.00 14.43 1.65
C LEU A 23 -32.35 15.88 1.31
N TYR A 24 -31.35 16.69 0.93
CA TYR A 24 -31.56 18.06 0.48
C TYR A 24 -32.39 18.13 -0.81
N TYR A 25 -32.12 17.22 -1.76
CA TYR A 25 -32.91 17.11 -2.98
C TYR A 25 -34.36 16.70 -2.69
N ILE A 26 -34.59 15.72 -1.80
CA ILE A 26 -35.94 15.31 -1.36
C ILE A 26 -36.66 16.48 -0.67
N TYR A 27 -35.98 17.26 0.17
CA TYR A 27 -36.55 18.43 0.83
C TYR A 27 -37.04 19.49 -0.17
N ILE A 28 -36.18 19.88 -1.13
CA ILE A 28 -36.56 20.83 -2.20
C ILE A 28 -37.73 20.29 -3.05
N PHE A 29 -37.72 18.99 -3.32
CA PHE A 29 -38.77 18.32 -4.10
C PHE A 29 -40.14 18.39 -3.41
N THR A 30 -40.19 18.35 -2.08
CA THR A 30 -41.46 18.46 -1.33
C THR A 30 -42.03 19.87 -1.27
N THR A 31 -41.22 20.90 -1.50
CA THR A 31 -41.63 22.31 -1.31
C THR A 31 -41.99 23.05 -2.59
N ASN A 32 -41.58 22.58 -3.78
CA ASN A 32 -41.78 23.28 -5.05
C ASN A 32 -42.64 22.48 -6.04
N GLN A 33 -43.46 23.16 -6.86
CA GLN A 33 -44.09 22.55 -8.03
C GLN A 33 -42.98 22.11 -9.01
N LEU A 34 -43.07 20.86 -9.46
CA LEU A 34 -42.10 20.16 -10.30
C LEU A 34 -41.78 20.92 -11.60
N ASP A 35 -40.67 21.65 -11.61
CA ASP A 35 -40.09 22.18 -12.84
C ASP A 35 -39.13 21.15 -13.47
N THR A 36 -39.21 21.00 -14.79
CA THR A 36 -38.48 20.02 -15.61
C THR A 36 -36.97 20.03 -15.34
N LEU A 37 -36.42 21.19 -14.98
CA LEU A 37 -35.00 21.37 -14.64
C LEU A 37 -34.55 20.54 -13.43
N HIS A 38 -35.41 20.37 -12.41
CA HIS A 38 -35.06 19.61 -11.21
C HIS A 38 -34.91 18.11 -11.53
N ILE A 39 -35.81 17.58 -12.36
CA ILE A 39 -35.77 16.18 -12.81
C ILE A 39 -34.48 15.90 -13.56
N ILE A 40 -34.07 16.80 -14.47
CA ILE A 40 -32.81 16.68 -15.23
C ILE A 40 -31.60 16.66 -14.29
N LEU A 41 -31.57 17.55 -13.29
CA LEU A 41 -30.48 17.63 -12.32
C LEU A 41 -30.37 16.35 -11.46
N GLY A 42 -31.51 15.80 -11.02
CA GLY A 42 -31.55 14.55 -10.26
C GLY A 42 -31.01 13.35 -11.05
N ILE A 43 -31.38 13.24 -12.33
CA ILE A 43 -30.88 12.19 -13.23
C ILE A 43 -29.36 12.33 -13.41
N LEU A 44 -28.86 13.56 -13.58
CA LEU A 44 -27.43 13.82 -13.75
C LEU A 44 -26.63 13.40 -12.51
N ILE A 45 -27.09 13.74 -11.31
CA ILE A 45 -26.42 13.33 -10.05
C ILE A 45 -26.44 11.80 -9.88
N LEU A 46 -27.57 11.14 -10.17
CA LEU A 46 -27.68 9.69 -10.07
C LEU A 46 -26.74 8.98 -11.07
N SER A 47 -26.66 9.50 -12.29
CA SER A 47 -25.76 8.93 -13.32
C SER A 47 -24.29 9.02 -12.92
N LEU A 48 -23.85 10.14 -12.35
CA LEU A 48 -22.49 10.32 -11.83
C LEU A 48 -22.19 9.36 -10.68
N PHE A 49 -23.16 9.14 -9.78
CA PHE A 49 -23.01 8.19 -8.68
C PHE A 49 -22.83 6.76 -9.18
N ILE A 50 -23.69 6.31 -10.10
CA ILE A 50 -23.59 4.98 -10.72
C ILE A 50 -22.23 4.83 -11.44
N PHE A 51 -21.83 5.84 -12.22
CA PHE A 51 -20.55 5.85 -12.93
C PHE A 51 -19.34 5.75 -11.98
N SER A 52 -19.35 6.50 -10.87
CA SER A 52 -18.27 6.45 -9.87
C SER A 52 -18.10 5.06 -9.26
N LYS A 53 -19.21 4.37 -8.97
CA LYS A 53 -19.22 3.02 -8.39
C LYS A 53 -18.73 1.99 -9.39
N THR A 54 -19.23 2.03 -10.62
CA THR A 54 -18.82 1.10 -11.68
C THR A 54 -17.36 1.28 -12.04
N TYR A 55 -16.87 2.53 -12.15
CA TYR A 55 -15.47 2.84 -12.39
C TYR A 55 -14.55 2.22 -11.32
N LYS A 56 -14.88 2.40 -10.03
CA LYS A 56 -14.08 1.83 -8.92
C LYS A 56 -14.04 0.30 -8.96
N ILE A 57 -15.16 -0.35 -9.26
CA ILE A 57 -15.26 -1.82 -9.37
C ILE A 57 -14.41 -2.33 -10.55
N ILE A 58 -14.44 -1.64 -11.68
CA ILE A 58 -13.65 -2.04 -12.85
C ILE A 58 -12.16 -1.90 -12.55
N ASN A 59 -11.73 -0.79 -11.93
CA ASN A 59 -10.33 -0.59 -11.58
C ASN A 59 -9.83 -1.58 -10.53
N SER A 60 -10.64 -1.92 -9.52
CA SER A 60 -10.25 -2.92 -8.53
C SER A 60 -10.08 -4.31 -9.15
N LYS A 61 -10.98 -4.72 -10.06
CA LYS A 61 -10.85 -5.96 -10.82
C LYS A 61 -9.59 -5.97 -11.68
N LYS A 62 -9.30 -4.87 -12.39
CA LYS A 62 -8.07 -4.75 -13.19
C LYS A 62 -6.81 -4.88 -12.32
N LYS A 63 -6.77 -4.21 -11.15
CA LYS A 63 -5.66 -4.33 -10.18
C LYS A 63 -5.49 -5.76 -9.70
N LYS A 64 -6.58 -6.45 -9.33
CA LYS A 64 -6.54 -7.86 -8.90
C LYS A 64 -6.01 -8.78 -9.99
N ASN A 65 -6.52 -8.69 -11.20
CA ASN A 65 -6.06 -9.53 -12.32
C ASN A 65 -4.57 -9.29 -12.65
N LEU A 66 -4.10 -8.05 -12.51
CA LEU A 66 -2.69 -7.72 -12.71
C LEU A 66 -1.80 -8.31 -11.61
N LEU A 67 -2.25 -8.30 -10.36
CA LEU A 67 -1.55 -8.95 -9.25
C LEU A 67 -1.47 -10.46 -9.44
N GLU A 68 -2.57 -11.10 -9.81
CA GLU A 68 -2.62 -12.55 -10.07
C GLU A 68 -1.68 -12.96 -11.22
N LYS A 69 -1.65 -12.19 -12.31
CA LYS A 69 -0.70 -12.42 -13.42
C LYS A 69 0.75 -12.33 -12.95
N ARG A 70 1.08 -11.32 -12.13
CA ARG A 70 2.44 -11.14 -11.57
C ARG A 70 2.82 -12.28 -10.64
N GLU A 71 1.89 -12.78 -9.83
CA GLU A 71 2.13 -13.94 -8.96
C GLU A 71 2.39 -15.20 -9.79
N ILE A 72 1.61 -15.44 -10.84
CA ILE A 72 1.85 -16.57 -11.76
C ILE A 72 3.21 -16.45 -12.46
N GLU A 73 3.60 -15.26 -12.89
CA GLU A 73 4.91 -15.01 -13.50
C GLU A 73 6.05 -15.22 -12.50
N LEU A 74 5.89 -14.76 -11.25
CA LEU A 74 6.85 -14.97 -10.18
C LEU A 74 7.00 -16.46 -9.85
N GLU A 75 5.91 -17.22 -9.78
CA GLU A 75 5.97 -18.66 -9.54
C GLU A 75 6.67 -19.40 -10.68
N LYS A 76 6.41 -19.00 -11.94
CA LYS A 76 7.15 -19.52 -13.09
C LYS A 76 8.63 -19.16 -13.02
N PHE A 77 8.96 -17.96 -12.57
CA PHE A 77 10.33 -17.52 -12.34
C PHE A 77 11.02 -18.35 -11.25
N LYS A 78 10.39 -18.52 -10.08
CA LYS A 78 10.92 -19.33 -8.96
C LYS A 78 11.23 -20.77 -9.40
N LYS A 79 10.40 -21.38 -10.26
CA LYS A 79 10.60 -22.75 -10.77
C LYS A 79 11.80 -22.91 -11.70
N ARG A 80 12.20 -21.85 -12.42
CA ARG A 80 13.30 -21.90 -13.41
C ARG A 80 14.59 -21.27 -12.89
N ALA A 81 14.53 -20.57 -11.77
CA ALA A 81 15.65 -19.88 -11.16
C ALA A 81 16.49 -20.84 -10.30
N ASN A 82 17.78 -20.54 -10.20
CA ASN A 82 18.64 -21.16 -9.19
C ASN A 82 18.34 -20.53 -7.84
N SER A 83 18.14 -21.34 -6.80
CA SER A 83 17.89 -20.85 -5.45
C SER A 83 19.17 -20.90 -4.62
N VAL A 84 19.39 -19.84 -3.85
CA VAL A 84 20.52 -19.69 -2.93
C VAL A 84 19.96 -19.35 -1.56
N ILE A 85 20.42 -20.06 -0.53
CA ILE A 85 20.07 -19.75 0.85
C ILE A 85 20.86 -18.51 1.28
N VAL A 86 20.16 -17.50 1.77
CA VAL A 86 20.73 -16.26 2.27
C VAL A 86 20.53 -16.21 3.77
N GLU A 87 21.62 -16.12 4.52
CA GLU A 87 21.57 -15.92 5.96
C GLU A 87 21.17 -14.47 6.30
N LEU A 88 20.20 -14.33 7.21
CA LEU A 88 19.66 -13.05 7.63
C LEU A 88 20.32 -12.47 8.88
N ASN A 89 21.16 -13.26 9.57
CA ASN A 89 21.72 -12.89 10.87
C ASN A 89 22.74 -11.73 10.81
N ASN A 90 23.44 -11.59 9.67
CA ASN A 90 24.54 -10.64 9.50
C ASN A 90 24.31 -9.70 8.31
N VAL A 91 23.08 -9.23 8.14
CA VAL A 91 22.73 -8.29 7.07
C VAL A 91 22.98 -6.85 7.52
N GLY A 92 23.47 -6.00 6.62
CA GLY A 92 23.66 -4.60 6.93
C GLY A 92 22.33 -3.85 6.87
N ILE A 93 21.90 -3.21 7.96
CA ILE A 93 20.71 -2.36 7.96
C ILE A 93 21.14 -0.89 7.92
N LYS A 94 20.63 -0.15 6.93
CA LYS A 94 20.82 1.30 6.81
C LYS A 94 19.49 2.00 7.13
N SER A 95 19.51 2.83 8.16
CA SER A 95 18.36 3.59 8.63
C SER A 95 18.45 5.04 8.18
N ASN A 96 17.31 5.63 7.84
CA ASN A 96 17.14 7.06 7.64
C ASN A 96 15.95 7.52 8.49
N ASP A 97 16.23 8.37 9.46
CA ASP A 97 15.26 8.87 10.43
C ASP A 97 14.90 10.32 10.09
N TRP A 98 13.62 10.65 10.13
CA TRP A 98 13.16 12.04 10.06
C TRP A 98 11.93 12.27 10.94
N THR A 99 11.79 13.50 11.42
CA THR A 99 10.65 13.91 12.23
C THR A 99 9.67 14.71 11.37
N ASN A 100 8.44 14.22 11.26
CA ASN A 100 7.34 14.93 10.63
C ASN A 100 6.50 15.63 11.69
N LYS A 101 6.35 16.95 11.59
CA LYS A 101 5.41 17.69 12.43
C LYS A 101 4.05 17.74 11.75
N LYS A 102 3.00 17.35 12.47
CA LYS A 102 1.63 17.38 11.96
C LYS A 102 0.71 18.02 12.97
N THR A 103 -0.01 19.06 12.54
CA THR A 103 -1.09 19.63 13.32
C THR A 103 -2.31 18.71 13.22
N VAL A 104 -2.78 18.21 14.34
CA VAL A 104 -3.93 17.30 14.43
C VAL A 104 -5.02 18.01 15.24
N THR A 105 -6.21 18.08 14.66
CA THR A 105 -7.37 18.66 15.36
C THR A 105 -7.99 17.61 16.27
N LYS A 106 -7.86 17.77 17.59
CA LYS A 106 -8.59 16.97 18.57
C LYS A 106 -9.92 17.62 18.92
N HIS A 107 -10.95 16.79 19.04
CA HIS A 107 -12.28 17.21 19.49
C HIS A 107 -12.49 16.69 20.91
N ILE A 108 -12.61 17.60 21.88
CA ILE A 108 -12.96 17.26 23.28
C ILE A 108 -14.26 17.98 23.61
N GLY A 109 -15.37 17.21 23.67
CA GLY A 109 -16.72 17.75 23.72
C GLY A 109 -17.06 18.58 22.47
N ASN A 110 -17.58 19.79 22.67
CA ASN A 110 -17.89 20.74 21.58
C ASN A 110 -16.72 21.65 21.18
N LYS A 111 -15.53 21.47 21.77
CA LYS A 111 -14.36 22.31 21.52
C LYS A 111 -13.36 21.59 20.61
N LYS A 112 -12.77 22.35 19.68
CA LYS A 112 -11.67 21.90 18.81
C LYS A 112 -10.36 22.45 19.35
N TYR A 113 -9.36 21.59 19.43
CA TYR A 113 -8.00 21.93 19.82
C TYR A 113 -7.07 21.52 18.70
N GLU A 114 -6.13 22.38 18.35
CA GLU A 114 -5.02 22.04 17.47
C GLU A 114 -3.85 21.61 18.33
N GLU A 115 -3.37 20.40 18.10
CA GLU A 115 -2.19 19.86 18.77
C GLU A 115 -1.17 19.52 17.70
N GLU A 116 0.04 20.08 17.84
CA GLU A 116 1.16 19.69 17.00
C GLU A 116 1.71 18.36 17.54
N ILE A 117 1.61 17.32 16.73
CA ILE A 117 2.17 16.01 17.04
C ILE A 117 3.42 15.84 16.18
N GLU A 118 4.53 15.51 16.84
CA GLU A 118 5.76 15.10 16.16
C GLU A 118 5.71 13.58 15.96
N GLU A 119 5.76 13.15 14.70
CA GLU A 119 5.78 11.75 14.29
C GLU A 119 7.20 11.43 13.80
N GLU A 120 7.90 10.57 14.53
CA GLU A 120 9.18 10.03 14.10
C GLU A 120 8.94 8.93 13.07
N LEU A 121 9.48 9.12 11.87
CA LEU A 121 9.42 8.14 10.80
C LEU A 121 10.83 7.62 10.53
N THR A 122 10.95 6.29 10.56
CA THR A 122 12.19 5.58 10.25
C THR A 122 11.99 4.77 8.99
N LEU A 123 12.87 4.97 8.01
CA LEU A 123 13.01 4.11 6.83
C LEU A 123 14.25 3.24 6.95
N ASN A 124 14.08 1.93 6.80
CA ASN A 124 15.17 0.97 6.82
C ASN A 124 15.37 0.29 5.47
N ARG A 125 16.61 0.21 5.00
CA ARG A 125 17.00 -0.62 3.86
C ARG A 125 17.95 -1.72 4.32
N ILE A 126 17.79 -2.91 3.77
CA ILE A 126 18.64 -4.05 4.07
C ILE A 126 19.64 -4.23 2.92
N HIS A 127 20.90 -4.42 3.26
CA HIS A 127 22.00 -4.69 2.35
C HIS A 127 22.50 -6.12 2.55
N PHE A 128 22.50 -6.88 1.47
CA PHE A 128 22.98 -8.25 1.42
C PHE A 128 24.22 -8.33 0.52
N GLU A 129 25.27 -9.01 1.01
CA GLU A 129 26.40 -9.44 0.20
C GLU A 129 26.34 -10.97 0.05
N ILE A 130 25.97 -11.45 -1.13
CA ILE A 130 25.67 -12.88 -1.35
C ILE A 130 26.72 -13.48 -2.29
N PRO A 131 27.48 -14.49 -1.86
CA PRO A 131 28.38 -15.22 -2.75
C PRO A 131 27.58 -16.12 -3.70
N TYR A 132 27.78 -15.97 -5.01
CA TYR A 132 27.15 -16.78 -6.05
C TYR A 132 28.12 -17.00 -7.22
N GLU A 133 28.38 -18.27 -7.57
CA GLU A 133 29.28 -18.66 -8.67
C GLU A 133 30.66 -17.96 -8.63
N GLY A 134 31.27 -17.86 -7.45
CA GLY A 134 32.59 -17.23 -7.26
C GLY A 134 32.59 -15.70 -7.31
N GLN A 135 31.43 -15.05 -7.42
CA GLN A 135 31.25 -13.59 -7.37
C GLN A 135 30.42 -13.19 -6.15
N LYS A 136 30.53 -11.92 -5.72
CA LYS A 136 29.64 -11.34 -4.71
C LYS A 136 28.56 -10.51 -5.39
N ILE A 137 27.30 -10.80 -5.08
CA ILE A 137 26.14 -10.01 -5.51
C ILE A 137 25.74 -9.10 -4.35
N ASN A 138 25.69 -7.80 -4.61
CA ASN A 138 25.22 -6.80 -3.64
C ASN A 138 23.76 -6.46 -3.92
N ILE A 139 22.89 -6.72 -2.96
CA ILE A 139 21.45 -6.45 -3.08
C ILE A 139 21.06 -5.43 -2.02
N ILE A 140 20.43 -4.34 -2.44
CA ILE A 140 19.85 -3.33 -1.56
C ILE A 140 18.33 -3.39 -1.75
N THR A 141 17.60 -3.59 -0.64
CA THR A 141 16.14 -3.63 -0.69
C THR A 141 15.54 -2.24 -0.87
N GLU A 142 14.29 -2.23 -1.32
CA GLU A 142 13.41 -1.09 -1.11
C GLU A 142 13.29 -0.76 0.39
N PRO A 143 12.96 0.50 0.73
CA PRO A 143 12.84 0.91 2.12
C PRO A 143 11.60 0.31 2.80
N PHE A 144 11.78 -0.18 4.02
CA PHE A 144 10.73 -0.68 4.92
C PHE A 144 10.37 0.38 5.96
N TYR A 145 9.06 0.55 6.20
CA TYR A 145 8.49 1.39 7.26
C TYR A 145 8.32 0.58 8.55
N ILE A 146 9.39 -0.05 9.01
CA ILE A 146 9.45 -0.85 10.24
C ILE A 146 10.57 -0.24 11.05
N ASP A 147 10.42 -0.07 12.36
CA ASP A 147 11.51 0.35 13.22
C ASP A 147 12.69 -0.64 13.13
N ARG A 148 13.89 -0.12 13.31
CA ARG A 148 15.11 -0.91 13.11
C ARG A 148 15.15 -2.14 14.02
N LYS A 149 14.74 -1.99 15.28
CA LYS A 149 14.80 -3.05 16.28
C LYS A 149 13.86 -4.20 15.93
N ASN A 150 12.61 -3.91 15.55
CA ASN A 150 11.68 -4.96 15.12
C ASN A 150 12.13 -5.60 13.80
N LEU A 151 12.74 -4.85 12.90
CA LEU A 151 13.33 -5.41 11.69
C LEU A 151 14.45 -6.41 12.03
N GLU A 152 15.39 -6.03 12.90
CA GLU A 152 16.47 -6.90 13.38
C GLU A 152 15.93 -8.18 14.04
N ILE A 153 14.94 -8.05 14.92
CA ILE A 153 14.29 -9.18 15.58
C ILE A 153 13.61 -10.10 14.56
N THR A 154 12.86 -9.53 13.62
CA THR A 154 12.13 -10.33 12.61
C THR A 154 13.10 -11.11 11.72
N LEU A 155 14.20 -10.48 11.30
CA LEU A 155 15.26 -11.13 10.53
C LEU A 155 15.94 -12.24 11.33
N ALA A 156 16.26 -11.99 12.61
CA ALA A 156 16.88 -12.98 13.50
C ALA A 156 15.96 -14.19 13.78
N ILE A 157 14.64 -13.96 13.90
CA ILE A 157 13.66 -15.05 14.04
C ILE A 157 13.60 -15.89 12.77
N LYS A 158 13.59 -15.24 11.60
CA LYS A 158 13.50 -15.93 10.31
C LYS A 158 14.79 -16.69 9.95
N LYS A 159 15.96 -16.19 10.39
CA LYS A 159 17.33 -16.73 10.23
C LYS A 159 17.86 -16.80 8.81
N SER A 160 17.05 -17.26 7.86
CA SER A 160 17.45 -17.44 6.47
C SER A 160 16.28 -17.23 5.52
N THR A 161 16.59 -16.82 4.28
CA THR A 161 15.63 -16.77 3.19
C THR A 161 16.20 -17.32 1.89
N LEU A 162 15.41 -17.30 0.82
CA LEU A 162 15.80 -17.74 -0.52
C LEU A 162 15.97 -16.55 -1.45
N LEU A 163 17.13 -16.51 -2.11
CA LEU A 163 17.36 -15.70 -3.30
C LEU A 163 17.20 -16.59 -4.53
N TYR A 164 16.32 -16.20 -5.44
CA TYR A 164 16.12 -16.84 -6.73
C TYR A 164 16.83 -16.02 -7.80
N ILE A 165 17.78 -16.61 -8.52
CA ILE A 165 18.59 -15.96 -9.55
C ILE A 165 18.31 -16.62 -10.90
N ASN A 166 18.07 -15.83 -11.93
CA ASN A 166 17.92 -16.36 -13.28
C ASN A 166 19.28 -16.88 -13.78
N PRO A 167 19.39 -18.17 -14.17
CA PRO A 167 20.67 -18.74 -14.62
C PRO A 167 21.19 -18.11 -15.92
N LYS A 168 20.32 -17.44 -16.70
CA LYS A 168 20.70 -16.76 -17.95
C LYS A 168 21.09 -15.30 -17.75
N ASP A 169 20.62 -14.68 -16.66
CA ASP A 169 20.88 -13.27 -16.36
C ASP A 169 20.96 -13.05 -14.85
N LYS A 170 22.17 -12.82 -14.34
CA LYS A 170 22.43 -12.66 -12.90
C LYS A 170 21.82 -11.38 -12.31
N ASN A 171 21.45 -10.41 -13.15
CA ASN A 171 20.78 -9.18 -12.71
C ASN A 171 19.26 -9.36 -12.54
N ASP A 172 18.70 -10.45 -13.07
CA ASP A 172 17.30 -10.83 -12.93
C ASP A 172 17.15 -11.79 -11.74
N TYR A 173 16.83 -11.23 -10.57
CA TYR A 173 16.72 -11.97 -9.32
C TYR A 173 15.48 -11.57 -8.49
N PHE A 174 15.10 -12.46 -7.59
CA PHE A 174 14.03 -12.25 -6.61
C PHE A 174 14.47 -12.73 -5.23
N LEU A 175 14.51 -11.82 -4.26
CA LEU A 175 14.77 -12.14 -2.86
C LEU A 175 13.43 -12.26 -2.13
N ASP A 176 13.20 -13.43 -1.52
CA ASP A 176 11.96 -13.71 -0.80
C ASP A 176 11.99 -13.03 0.58
N LEU A 177 11.28 -11.90 0.71
CA LEU A 177 11.15 -11.16 1.97
C LEU A 177 9.67 -11.01 2.36
N ASP A 178 8.81 -11.89 1.87
CA ASP A 178 7.35 -11.79 2.06
C ASP A 178 6.95 -11.84 3.55
N PHE A 179 7.83 -12.34 4.43
CA PHE A 179 7.64 -12.33 5.88
C PHE A 179 7.79 -10.93 6.52
N LEU A 180 8.30 -9.93 5.79
CA LEU A 180 8.40 -8.54 6.24
C LEU A 180 7.19 -7.69 5.83
N ASP A 181 6.27 -8.21 5.01
CA ASP A 181 5.06 -7.49 4.62
C ASP A 181 4.05 -7.49 5.79
N ILE A 182 4.06 -6.42 6.58
CA ILE A 182 3.20 -6.22 7.76
C ILE A 182 1.71 -6.05 7.40
N GLU A 183 1.34 -5.87 6.14
CA GLU A 183 -0.08 -5.70 5.77
C GLU A 183 -0.98 -6.94 5.96
N ASN A 184 -0.43 -8.10 6.34
CA ASN A 184 -1.20 -9.34 6.53
C ASN A 184 -1.27 -9.88 7.97
N ASN A 185 -0.88 -9.11 8.99
CA ASN A 185 -1.08 -9.47 10.41
C ASN A 185 -1.99 -8.48 11.14
#